data_AF-A0A7R8WW86-F1
#
_entry.id   AF-A0A7R8WW86-F1
#
_cell.length_a   1.000
_cell.length_b   1.000
_cell.length_c   1.000
_cell.angle_alpha   90.00
_cell.angle_beta   90.00
_cell.angle_gamma   90.00
#
_symmetry.space_group_name_H-M   'P 1'
#
loop_
_entity.id
_entity.type
_entity.pdbx_description
1 polymer ?
#
loop_
_entity_poly.entity_id
_entity_poly.type
_entity_poly.pdbx_seq_one_letter_code
_entity_poly.pdbx_strand_id
1 'polypeptide(L)'
;MVIWLATSLKAHGFHPGIVSRGYGGSAIAEPRRVASNSNAQQVGDEAVVIARGSSCPVWVCADRRKAIQSLVNESPLVDVIISDDGLQHYAMPRDIEIAMIDGDRRFGNGLCLPSGPLRESLDRLDQVDFRVVKGEVVEPGEFAMEIGGDRLVNLRTAGRQMSLGELSGQVVHAVAGLGNPQPFFS
;
A
#
# COMPACT_ATOMS: atom_id res chain seq x y z
N MET A 1 -3.32 -2.25 3.07
CA MET A 1 -3.68 -1.09 3.90
C MET A 1 -4.26 0.06 3.07
N VAL A 2 -3.50 0.69 2.16
CA VAL A 2 -3.93 1.90 1.42
C VAL A 2 -5.30 1.76 0.74
N ILE A 3 -5.55 0.66 0.01
CA ILE A 3 -6.84 0.41 -0.64
C ILE A 3 -7.98 0.30 0.38
N TRP A 4 -7.75 -0.40 1.51
CA TRP A 4 -8.73 -0.54 2.58
C TRP A 4 -9.05 0.82 3.21
N LEU A 5 -8.03 1.62 3.53
CA LEU A 5 -8.20 2.94 4.13
C LEU A 5 -8.97 3.88 3.19
N ALA A 6 -8.61 3.92 1.90
CA ALA A 6 -9.34 4.69 0.90
C ALA A 6 -10.80 4.25 0.76
N THR A 7 -11.06 2.94 0.79
CA THR A 7 -12.43 2.40 0.71
C THR A 7 -13.24 2.74 1.96
N SER A 8 -12.63 2.61 3.14
CA SER A 8 -13.25 2.94 4.42
C SER A 8 -13.58 4.43 4.51
N LEU A 9 -12.64 5.32 4.16
CA LEU A 9 -12.87 6.77 4.14
C LEU A 9 -14.02 7.16 3.21
N LYS A 10 -14.09 6.59 2.00
CA LYS A 10 -15.24 6.79 1.10
C LYS A 10 -16.55 6.34 1.71
N ALA A 11 -16.56 5.19 2.39
CA ALA A 11 -17.76 4.70 3.08
C ALA A 11 -18.23 5.63 4.21
N HIS A 12 -17.32 6.46 4.74
CA HIS A 12 -17.61 7.50 5.73
C HIS A 12 -17.82 8.90 5.12
N GLY A 13 -17.96 9.01 3.80
CA GLY A 13 -18.31 10.26 3.11
C GLY A 13 -17.13 11.16 2.73
N PHE A 14 -15.88 10.71 2.92
CA PHE A 14 -14.69 11.42 2.46
C PHE A 14 -14.38 11.11 0.99
N HIS A 15 -13.58 11.96 0.37
CA HIS A 15 -13.07 11.86 -0.99
C HIS A 15 -11.54 11.69 -0.98
N PRO A 16 -11.03 10.49 -0.69
CA PRO A 16 -9.59 10.29 -0.60
C PRO A 16 -8.92 10.36 -1.97
N GLY A 17 -7.79 11.06 -2.03
CA GLY A 17 -6.80 10.99 -3.10
C GLY A 17 -5.53 10.31 -2.60
N ILE A 18 -4.81 9.63 -3.48
CA ILE A 18 -3.64 8.81 -3.11
C ILE A 18 -2.42 9.32 -3.84
N VAL A 19 -1.32 9.44 -3.11
CA VAL A 19 0.00 9.76 -3.67
C VAL A 19 0.97 8.62 -3.36
N SER A 20 1.83 8.29 -4.32
CA SER A 20 2.93 7.32 -4.17
C SER A 20 4.22 7.86 -4.83
N ARG A 21 5.37 7.22 -4.57
CA ARG A 21 6.66 7.64 -5.15
C ARG A 21 6.80 7.20 -6.61
N GLY A 22 6.18 6.06 -6.96
CA GLY A 22 6.49 5.28 -8.15
C GLY A 22 7.57 4.23 -7.86
N TYR A 23 7.35 2.99 -8.31
CA TYR A 23 8.21 1.83 -8.05
C TYR A 23 9.28 1.63 -9.14
N GLY A 24 10.39 0.94 -8.80
CA GLY A 24 11.35 0.43 -9.79
C GLY A 24 12.66 1.22 -10.00
N GLY A 25 13.05 2.10 -9.07
CA GLY A 25 14.36 2.78 -9.09
C GLY A 25 14.49 3.96 -10.07
N SER A 26 13.62 4.05 -11.08
CA SER A 26 13.51 5.23 -11.94
C SER A 26 12.61 6.27 -11.27
N ALA A 27 13.23 7.23 -10.57
CA ALA A 27 12.51 8.33 -9.94
C ALA A 27 11.66 9.08 -10.98
N ILE A 28 10.34 9.11 -10.78
CA ILE A 28 9.42 9.87 -11.62
C ILE A 28 9.54 11.35 -11.22
N ALA A 29 10.34 12.11 -11.96
CA ALA A 29 10.66 13.51 -11.62
C ALA A 29 9.44 14.45 -11.70
N GLU A 30 8.52 14.17 -12.61
CA GLU A 30 7.32 14.98 -12.84
C GLU A 30 6.05 14.21 -12.45
N PRO A 31 5.07 14.86 -11.80
CA PRO A 31 3.83 14.20 -11.38
C PRO A 31 3.11 13.51 -12.53
N ARG A 32 2.65 12.28 -12.30
CA ARG A 32 1.84 11.53 -13.25
C ARG A 32 0.60 11.00 -12.60
N ARG A 33 -0.55 11.23 -13.24
CA ARG A 33 -1.81 10.59 -12.89
C ARG A 33 -1.74 9.11 -13.27
N VAL A 34 -2.20 8.25 -12.37
CA VAL A 34 -2.27 6.80 -12.56
C VAL A 34 -3.72 6.40 -12.83
N ALA A 35 -3.95 5.78 -13.98
CA ALA A 35 -5.20 5.18 -14.36
C ALA A 35 -5.16 3.66 -14.13
N SER A 36 -6.34 3.03 -14.06
CA SER A 36 -6.46 1.57 -13.91
C SER A 36 -5.82 0.78 -15.06
N ASN A 37 -5.63 1.38 -16.22
CA ASN A 37 -4.98 0.78 -17.39
C ASN A 37 -3.59 1.38 -17.71
N SER A 38 -3.02 2.18 -16.81
CA SER A 38 -1.67 2.73 -17.00
C SER A 38 -0.63 1.62 -17.14
N ASN A 39 0.41 1.89 -17.92
CA ASN A 39 1.55 0.98 -18.06
C ASN A 39 2.33 0.94 -16.74
N ALA A 40 2.35 -0.21 -16.06
CA ALA A 40 3.07 -0.42 -14.80
C ALA A 40 4.56 -0.09 -14.90
N GLN A 41 5.20 -0.24 -16.07
CA GLN A 41 6.60 0.13 -16.29
C GLN A 41 6.84 1.66 -16.18
N GLN A 42 5.79 2.47 -16.33
CA GLN A 42 5.89 3.94 -16.31
C GLN A 42 5.49 4.56 -14.97
N VAL A 43 4.62 3.89 -14.21
CA VAL A 43 4.02 4.45 -12.99
C VAL A 43 4.18 3.57 -11.75
N GLY A 44 4.73 2.36 -11.90
CA GLY A 44 4.76 1.33 -10.88
C GLY A 44 3.51 0.43 -10.93
N ASP A 45 3.73 -0.86 -10.73
CA ASP A 45 2.67 -1.87 -10.62
C ASP A 45 1.79 -1.65 -9.38
N GLU A 46 2.37 -1.35 -8.23
CA GLU A 46 1.66 -1.04 -6.99
C GLU A 46 0.68 0.12 -7.17
N ALA A 47 1.10 1.20 -7.84
CA ALA A 47 0.23 2.35 -8.09
C ALA A 47 -0.97 1.98 -8.99
N VAL A 48 -0.78 1.10 -9.98
CA VAL A 48 -1.87 0.60 -10.83
C VAL A 48 -2.83 -0.28 -10.03
N VAL A 49 -2.30 -1.15 -9.15
CA VAL A 49 -3.12 -1.97 -8.24
C VAL A 49 -3.94 -1.09 -7.31
N ILE A 50 -3.34 -0.05 -6.73
CA ILE A 50 -4.01 0.92 -5.87
C ILE A 50 -5.10 1.66 -6.67
N ALA A 51 -4.81 2.17 -7.86
CA ALA A 51 -5.80 2.86 -8.69
C ALA A 51 -7.00 1.98 -9.03
N ARG A 52 -6.76 0.70 -9.38
CA ARG A 52 -7.82 -0.29 -9.65
C ARG A 52 -8.66 -0.58 -8.40
N GLY A 53 -8.01 -0.89 -7.29
CA GLY A 53 -8.68 -1.37 -6.08
C GLY A 53 -9.38 -0.26 -5.30
N SER A 54 -8.82 0.95 -5.27
CA SER A 54 -9.39 2.08 -4.53
C SER A 54 -10.43 2.85 -5.34
N SER A 55 -10.35 2.86 -6.68
CA SER A 55 -11.15 3.78 -7.51
C SER A 55 -11.03 5.25 -7.08
N CYS A 56 -9.88 5.63 -6.51
CA CYS A 56 -9.55 7.00 -6.11
C CYS A 56 -8.61 7.65 -7.14
N PRO A 57 -8.52 8.99 -7.18
CA PRO A 57 -7.45 9.66 -7.91
C PRO A 57 -6.08 9.26 -7.33
N VAL A 58 -5.17 8.78 -8.17
CA VAL A 58 -3.82 8.35 -7.78
C VAL A 58 -2.77 9.12 -8.56
N TRP A 59 -1.76 9.63 -7.87
CA TRP A 59 -0.63 10.35 -8.45
C TRP A 59 0.71 9.80 -7.98
N VAL A 60 1.67 9.74 -8.90
CA VAL A 60 3.04 9.31 -8.58
C VAL A 60 4.04 10.41 -8.90
N CYS A 61 4.97 10.65 -7.97
CA CYS A 61 6.12 11.53 -8.15
C CYS A 61 7.18 11.27 -7.08
N ALA A 62 8.45 11.39 -7.44
CA ALA A 62 9.54 11.35 -6.49
C ALA A 62 9.45 12.49 -5.45
N ASP A 63 9.03 13.69 -5.88
CA ASP A 63 8.67 14.78 -4.97
C ASP A 63 7.19 14.68 -4.61
N ARG A 64 6.92 14.25 -3.37
CA ARG A 64 5.56 14.04 -2.91
C ARG A 64 4.71 15.31 -2.89
N ARG A 65 5.32 16.49 -2.71
CA ARG A 65 4.58 17.76 -2.73
C ARG A 65 4.07 18.08 -4.13
N LYS A 66 4.88 17.81 -5.17
CA LYS A 66 4.43 17.97 -6.56
C LYS A 66 3.26 17.05 -6.89
N ALA A 67 3.33 15.77 -6.45
CA ALA A 67 2.20 14.83 -6.62
C ALA A 67 0.92 15.33 -5.94
N ILE A 68 1.03 15.83 -4.70
CA ILE A 68 -0.09 16.40 -3.96
C ILE A 68 -0.67 17.61 -4.69
N GLN A 69 0.18 18.53 -5.17
CA GLN A 69 -0.29 19.72 -5.87
C GLN A 69 -1.07 19.36 -7.14
N SER A 70 -0.56 18.43 -7.94
CA SER A 70 -1.25 17.96 -9.15
C SER A 70 -2.55 17.23 -8.81
N LEU A 71 -2.56 16.40 -7.76
CA LEU A 71 -3.75 15.73 -7.26
C LEU A 71 -4.86 16.72 -6.90
N VAL A 72 -4.55 17.72 -6.08
CA VAL A 72 -5.54 18.73 -5.63
C VAL A 72 -6.03 19.58 -6.80
N ASN A 73 -5.14 19.95 -7.73
CA ASN A 73 -5.51 20.75 -8.89
C ASN A 73 -6.46 20.00 -9.85
N GLU A 74 -6.26 18.70 -10.06
CA GLU A 74 -7.08 17.90 -10.99
C GLU A 74 -8.24 17.18 -10.31
N SER A 75 -8.34 17.20 -8.99
CA SER A 75 -9.39 16.51 -8.23
C SER A 75 -9.89 17.38 -7.08
N PRO A 76 -10.69 18.43 -7.38
CA PRO A 76 -11.10 19.45 -6.42
C PRO A 76 -12.00 18.95 -5.29
N LEU A 77 -12.59 17.76 -5.45
CA LEU A 77 -13.39 17.12 -4.40
C LEU A 77 -12.51 16.45 -3.33
N VAL A 78 -11.22 16.22 -3.59
CA VAL A 78 -10.35 15.50 -2.66
C VAL A 78 -10.19 16.28 -1.36
N ASP A 79 -10.56 15.64 -0.25
CA ASP A 79 -10.56 16.22 1.10
C ASP A 79 -9.62 15.49 2.07
N VAL A 80 -9.11 14.31 1.68
CA VAL A 80 -8.12 13.53 2.43
C VAL A 80 -7.05 13.00 1.49
N ILE A 81 -5.78 13.09 1.88
CA ILE A 81 -4.66 12.56 1.10
C ILE A 81 -4.04 11.37 1.83
N ILE A 82 -3.96 10.24 1.15
CA ILE A 82 -3.25 9.05 1.63
C ILE A 82 -1.90 8.98 0.94
N SER A 83 -0.82 8.98 1.74
CA SER A 83 0.52 8.76 1.24
C SER A 83 0.95 7.32 1.40
N ASP A 84 1.08 6.63 0.27
CA ASP A 84 1.70 5.31 0.20
C ASP A 84 3.22 5.40 0.47
N ASP A 85 3.71 4.55 1.37
CA ASP A 85 5.09 4.54 1.89
C ASP A 85 5.62 5.93 2.30
N GLY A 86 4.79 6.68 3.05
CA GLY A 86 5.04 8.08 3.38
C GLY A 86 5.90 8.36 4.62
N LEU A 87 6.13 7.38 5.51
CA LEU A 87 6.71 7.64 6.84
C LEU A 87 8.11 8.27 6.79
N GLN A 88 8.98 7.78 5.90
CA GLN A 88 10.33 8.34 5.73
C GLN A 88 10.34 9.67 4.95
N HIS A 89 9.20 10.14 4.43
CA HIS A 89 9.13 11.34 3.61
C HIS A 89 8.91 12.61 4.46
N TYR A 90 9.81 12.88 5.41
CA TYR A 90 9.73 13.98 6.38
C TYR A 90 9.43 15.37 5.80
N ALA A 91 9.83 15.63 4.55
CA ALA A 91 9.56 16.89 3.85
C ALA A 91 8.08 17.12 3.48
N MET A 92 7.23 16.10 3.61
CA MET A 92 5.78 16.17 3.41
C MET A 92 5.10 16.30 4.78
N PRO A 93 4.29 17.35 5.01
CA PRO A 93 3.51 17.46 6.25
C PRO A 93 2.46 16.34 6.33
N ARG A 94 2.18 15.87 7.54
CA ARG A 94 1.23 14.79 7.82
C ARG A 94 0.48 15.11 9.09
N ASP A 95 -0.84 14.99 9.05
CA ASP A 95 -1.70 15.14 10.23
C ASP A 95 -1.83 13.84 11.02
N ILE A 96 -1.69 12.69 10.33
CA ILE A 96 -1.80 11.35 10.90
C ILE A 96 -0.72 10.45 10.29
N GLU A 97 -0.09 9.64 11.13
CA GLU A 97 0.87 8.61 10.76
C GLU A 97 0.42 7.22 11.20
N ILE A 98 0.51 6.27 10.27
CA ILE A 98 0.17 4.86 10.51
C ILE A 98 1.41 4.01 10.21
N ALA A 99 1.97 3.38 11.24
CA ALA A 99 3.06 2.41 11.10
C ALA A 99 2.51 1.01 10.86
N MET A 100 2.95 0.39 9.77
CA MET A 100 2.68 -1.01 9.48
C MET A 100 3.77 -1.89 10.09
N ILE A 101 3.38 -2.87 10.89
CA ILE A 101 4.24 -3.84 11.55
C ILE A 101 3.92 -5.23 11.02
N ASP A 102 4.95 -6.00 10.65
CA ASP A 102 4.81 -7.41 10.32
C ASP A 102 4.67 -8.20 11.63
N GLY A 103 3.53 -8.87 11.84
CA GLY A 103 3.23 -9.56 13.11
C GLY A 103 4.13 -10.76 13.37
N ASP A 104 4.58 -11.45 12.33
CA ASP A 104 5.42 -12.65 12.46
C ASP A 104 6.89 -12.28 12.66
N ARG A 105 7.39 -11.34 11.85
CA ARG A 105 8.81 -10.94 11.88
C ARG A 105 9.12 -9.89 12.94
N ARG A 106 8.10 -9.14 13.37
CA ARG A 106 8.22 -7.97 14.23
C ARG A 106 9.36 -7.08 13.77
N PHE A 107 10.39 -6.89 14.60
CA PHE A 107 11.49 -5.95 14.35
C PHE A 107 12.83 -6.64 14.00
N GLY A 108 12.84 -7.95 13.76
CA GLY A 108 14.06 -8.71 13.48
C GLY A 108 15.07 -8.61 14.64
N ASN A 109 16.28 -8.13 14.35
CA ASN A 109 17.32 -7.94 15.37
C ASN A 109 17.32 -6.54 16.02
N GLY A 110 16.30 -5.70 15.74
CA GLY A 110 16.16 -4.37 16.34
C GLY A 110 17.16 -3.32 15.82
N LEU A 111 18.00 -3.65 14.84
CA LEU A 111 19.00 -2.74 14.29
C LEU A 111 18.55 -2.13 12.96
N CYS A 112 19.01 -0.91 12.69
CA CYS A 112 18.86 -0.26 11.41
C CYS A 112 19.77 -0.87 10.34
N LEU A 113 19.42 -0.67 9.07
CA LEU A 113 20.26 -0.99 7.93
C LEU A 113 21.65 -0.32 8.03
N PRO A 114 22.74 -1.02 7.64
CA PRO A 114 22.78 -2.38 7.08
C PRO A 114 22.85 -3.49 8.14
N SER A 115 22.97 -3.18 9.43
CA SER A 115 23.15 -4.16 10.51
C SER A 115 21.87 -4.92 10.86
N GLY A 116 20.70 -4.43 10.46
CA GLY A 116 19.41 -5.07 10.63
C GLY A 116 18.39 -4.61 9.58
N PRO A 117 17.13 -5.09 9.66
CA PRO A 117 16.13 -4.86 8.62
C PRO A 117 15.43 -3.50 8.74
N LEU A 118 15.61 -2.76 9.83
CA LEU A 118 14.86 -1.53 10.08
C LEU A 118 15.39 -0.38 9.23
N ARG A 119 14.48 0.45 8.71
CA ARG A 119 14.86 1.71 8.03
C ARG A 119 15.11 2.85 9.02
N GLU A 120 14.55 2.75 10.22
CA GLU A 120 14.57 3.76 11.27
C GLU A 120 14.57 3.09 12.66
N SER A 121 14.98 3.83 13.70
CA SER A 121 14.97 3.32 15.09
C SER A 121 13.54 2.97 15.55
N LEU A 122 13.43 2.01 16.47
CA LEU A 122 12.15 1.63 17.08
C LEU A 122 11.51 2.77 17.87
N ASP A 123 12.30 3.70 18.39
CA ASP A 123 11.80 4.90 19.09
C ASP A 123 10.89 5.76 18.19
N ARG A 124 10.96 5.58 16.86
CA ARG A 124 10.09 6.28 15.92
C ARG A 124 8.63 5.86 16.05
N LEU A 125 8.37 4.64 16.52
CA LEU A 125 7.02 4.11 16.75
C LEU A 125 6.30 4.87 17.88
N ASP A 126 7.02 5.52 18.79
CA ASP A 126 6.40 6.33 19.86
C ASP A 126 5.85 7.67 19.36
N GLN A 127 6.17 8.03 18.11
CA GLN A 127 5.77 9.30 17.49
C GLN A 127 4.68 9.13 16.42
N VAL A 128 4.26 7.90 16.11
CA VAL A 128 3.15 7.66 15.16
C VAL A 128 1.83 7.57 15.91
N ASP A 129 0.74 7.95 15.25
CA ASP A 129 -0.60 7.92 15.85
C ASP A 129 -1.16 6.50 15.96
N PHE A 130 -0.88 5.65 14.97
CA PHE A 130 -1.40 4.29 14.90
C PHE A 130 -0.32 3.27 14.55
N ARG A 131 -0.29 2.18 15.31
CA ARG A 131 0.52 0.99 15.03
C ARG A 131 -0.41 -0.12 14.55
N VAL A 132 -0.28 -0.52 13.29
CA VAL A 132 -1.12 -1.57 12.70
C VAL A 132 -0.28 -2.79 12.41
N VAL A 133 -0.66 -3.92 12.98
CA VAL A 133 0.05 -5.19 12.85
C VAL A 133 -0.65 -6.07 11.84
N LYS A 134 0.10 -6.56 10.86
CA LYS A 134 -0.34 -7.62 9.97
C LYS A 134 -0.01 -8.98 10.61
N GLY A 135 -0.98 -9.61 11.27
CA GLY A 135 -0.81 -10.92 11.90
C GLY A 135 -1.74 -11.13 13.09
N GLU A 136 -1.70 -12.33 13.68
CA GLU A 136 -2.58 -12.72 14.79
C GLU A 136 -2.11 -12.19 16.15
N VAL A 137 -0.79 -12.00 16.32
CA VAL A 137 -0.20 -11.53 17.58
C VAL A 137 -0.18 -10.01 17.62
N VAL A 138 -0.97 -9.43 18.51
CA VAL A 138 -1.16 -7.98 18.67
C VAL A 138 -0.75 -7.58 20.08
N GLU A 139 0.14 -6.59 20.21
CA GLU A 139 0.57 -6.04 21.50
C GLU A 139 -0.35 -4.88 21.94
N PRO A 140 -0.33 -4.49 23.23
CA PRO A 140 -1.11 -3.35 23.70
C PRO A 140 -0.79 -2.06 22.93
N GLY A 141 -1.84 -1.37 22.49
CA GLY A 141 -1.72 -0.14 21.68
C GLY A 141 -1.56 -0.38 20.18
N GLU A 142 -1.61 -1.65 19.74
CA GLU A 142 -1.60 -2.01 18.32
C GLU A 142 -3.00 -2.38 17.82
N PHE A 143 -3.23 -2.15 16.52
CA PHE A 143 -4.45 -2.53 15.83
C PHE A 143 -4.18 -3.72 14.92
N ALA A 144 -5.01 -4.76 15.02
CA ALA A 144 -4.91 -5.92 14.15
C ALA A 144 -5.32 -5.58 12.71
N MET A 145 -4.56 -6.09 11.75
CA MET A 145 -4.93 -6.15 10.34
C MET A 145 -4.83 -7.59 9.86
N GLU A 146 -5.95 -8.12 9.41
CA GLU A 146 -6.01 -9.41 8.72
C GLU A 146 -6.07 -9.19 7.21
N ILE A 147 -5.39 -10.07 6.47
CA ILE A 147 -5.49 -10.13 5.01
C ILE A 147 -6.24 -11.40 4.66
N GLY A 148 -7.48 -11.22 4.19
CA GLY A 148 -8.27 -12.28 3.59
C GLY A 148 -8.22 -12.23 2.07
N GLY A 149 -8.31 -13.40 1.43
CA GLY A 149 -8.45 -13.53 0.00
C GLY A 149 -9.02 -14.89 -0.38
N ASP A 150 -10.25 -14.91 -0.89
CA ASP A 150 -10.96 -16.12 -1.32
C ASP A 150 -11.31 -16.08 -2.81
N ARG A 151 -10.89 -15.03 -3.53
CA ARG A 151 -11.22 -14.80 -4.95
C ARG A 151 -9.98 -14.72 -5.81
N LEU A 152 -9.99 -15.54 -6.85
CA LEU A 152 -9.01 -15.53 -7.94
C LEU A 152 -9.52 -14.64 -9.06
N VAL A 153 -8.66 -13.75 -9.55
CA VAL A 153 -8.98 -12.84 -10.64
C VAL A 153 -8.21 -13.26 -11.89
N ASN A 154 -8.92 -13.46 -13.00
CA ASN A 154 -8.28 -13.75 -14.26
C ASN A 154 -7.61 -12.49 -14.82
N LEU A 155 -6.29 -12.52 -14.99
CA LEU A 155 -5.52 -11.37 -15.48
C LEU A 155 -5.65 -11.14 -17.00
N ARG A 156 -6.08 -12.15 -17.77
CA ARG A 156 -6.24 -12.08 -19.23
C ARG A 156 -7.64 -11.61 -19.63
N THR A 157 -8.66 -12.10 -18.92
CA THR A 157 -10.06 -11.82 -19.19
C THR A 157 -10.63 -10.97 -18.08
N ALA A 158 -10.70 -9.66 -18.32
CA ALA A 158 -11.25 -8.71 -17.36
C ALA A 158 -12.66 -9.13 -16.90
N GLY A 159 -12.91 -9.01 -15.59
CA GLY A 159 -14.20 -9.35 -14.98
C GLY A 159 -14.41 -10.83 -14.68
N ARG A 160 -13.58 -11.75 -15.22
CA ARG A 160 -13.66 -13.16 -14.85
C ARG A 160 -12.99 -13.40 -13.50
N GLN A 161 -13.76 -13.94 -12.57
CA GLN A 161 -13.31 -14.27 -11.22
C GLN A 161 -13.86 -15.64 -10.83
N MET A 162 -13.20 -16.30 -9.88
CA MET A 162 -13.67 -17.54 -9.28
C MET A 162 -13.25 -17.59 -7.82
N SER A 163 -13.92 -18.41 -7.02
CA SER A 163 -13.49 -18.65 -5.65
C SER A 163 -12.22 -19.52 -5.62
N LEU A 164 -11.40 -19.37 -4.59
CA LEU A 164 -10.24 -20.22 -4.36
C LEU A 164 -10.67 -21.68 -4.12
N GLY A 165 -11.82 -21.86 -3.44
CA GLY A 165 -12.39 -23.18 -3.15
C GLY A 165 -12.77 -23.99 -4.40
N GLU A 166 -13.04 -23.35 -5.53
CA GLU A 166 -13.28 -24.05 -6.81
C GLU A 166 -12.06 -24.81 -7.33
N LEU A 167 -10.84 -24.49 -6.87
CA LEU A 167 -9.64 -25.25 -7.19
C LEU A 167 -9.45 -26.49 -6.30
N SER A 168 -10.33 -26.72 -5.32
CA SER A 168 -10.22 -27.88 -4.43
C SER A 168 -10.17 -29.19 -5.21
N GLY A 169 -9.19 -30.03 -4.89
CA GLY A 169 -8.93 -31.29 -5.59
C GLY A 169 -8.23 -31.16 -6.95
N GLN A 170 -7.87 -29.95 -7.38
CA GLN A 170 -7.13 -29.72 -8.62
C GLN A 170 -5.63 -29.52 -8.33
N VAL A 171 -4.79 -30.03 -9.22
CA VAL A 171 -3.35 -29.73 -9.19
C VAL A 171 -3.14 -28.38 -9.86
N VAL A 172 -2.53 -27.43 -9.14
CA VAL A 172 -2.23 -26.09 -9.63
C VAL A 172 -0.78 -25.72 -9.40
N HIS A 173 -0.26 -24.82 -10.23
CA HIS A 173 1.05 -24.22 -10.04
C HIS A 173 0.88 -22.81 -9.47
N ALA A 174 1.37 -22.59 -8.26
CA ALA A 174 1.40 -21.29 -7.61
C ALA A 174 2.80 -20.68 -7.73
N VAL A 175 2.88 -19.38 -8.06
CA VAL A 175 4.15 -18.66 -8.24
C VAL A 175 4.02 -17.28 -7.58
N ALA A 176 5.02 -16.88 -6.80
CA ALA A 176 5.08 -15.57 -6.14
C ALA A 176 6.45 -14.92 -6.35
N GLY A 177 6.45 -13.65 -6.76
CA GLY A 177 7.65 -12.80 -6.93
C GLY A 177 7.73 -11.71 -5.86
N LEU A 178 7.56 -12.08 -4.60
CA LEU A 178 7.51 -11.15 -3.46
C LEU A 178 8.78 -11.28 -2.60
N GLY A 179 9.16 -10.20 -1.89
CA GLY A 179 10.30 -10.21 -0.97
C GLY A 179 10.14 -11.20 0.20
N ASN A 180 8.91 -11.54 0.57
CA ASN A 180 8.58 -12.65 1.48
C ASN A 180 7.42 -13.45 0.87
N PRO A 181 7.69 -14.53 0.11
CA PRO A 181 6.65 -15.22 -0.65
C PRO A 181 5.87 -16.25 0.17
N GLN A 182 6.37 -16.69 1.33
CA GLN A 182 5.73 -17.75 2.12
C GLN A 182 4.25 -17.48 2.45
N PRO A 183 3.85 -16.26 2.87
CA PRO A 183 2.45 -15.96 3.17
C PRO A 183 1.48 -16.05 1.97
N PHE A 184 1.99 -16.22 0.75
CA PHE A 184 1.14 -16.46 -0.42
C PHE A 184 0.73 -17.93 -0.56
N PHE A 185 1.48 -18.86 0.04
CA PHE A 185 1.28 -20.32 -0.11
C PHE A 185 0.62 -20.99 1.09
N SER A 186 0.55 -20.30 2.23
CA SER A 186 0.01 -20.78 3.50
C SER A 186 -1.36 -20.18 3.79
#